data_AF-A0A377H007-F1
#
_entry.id   AF-A0A377H007-F1
#
_cell.length_a   1.000
_cell.length_b   1.000
_cell.length_c   1.000
_cell.angle_alpha   90.00
_cell.angle_beta   90.00
_cell.angle_gamma   90.00
#
_symmetry.space_group_name_H-M   'P 1'
#
loop_
_entity.id
_entity.type
_entity.pdbx_description
1 polymer ?
#
loop_
_entity_poly.entity_id
_entity_poly.type
_entity_poly.pdbx_seq_one_letter_code
_entity_poly.pdbx_strand_id
1 'polypeptide(L)'
;MKKFIIICPNCKKKMKISDKSAKYRCPHCSKIYQYNFPKRVFYNLKDIFLGISQTFSDMKYNIKKKYSDVKATYQYMNQLKKHMKNDPNWSQYRKKQQEMKDVSPKKTFKNFFKRK
;
A
#
# COMPACT_ATOMS: atom_id res chain seq x y z
N MET A 1 30.41 18.23 0.40
CA MET A 1 29.35 18.52 -0.60
C MET A 1 28.81 17.22 -1.16
N LYS A 2 27.48 17.01 -1.16
CA LYS A 2 26.87 15.81 -1.76
C LYS A 2 27.06 15.83 -3.28
N LYS A 3 27.37 14.67 -3.87
CA LYS A 3 27.48 14.47 -5.32
C LYS A 3 26.33 13.57 -5.76
N PHE A 4 25.71 13.86 -6.89
CA PHE A 4 24.63 13.03 -7.46
C PHE A 4 24.86 12.84 -8.96
N ILE A 5 24.16 11.85 -9.51
CA ILE A 5 24.34 11.42 -10.89
C ILE A 5 23.27 12.05 -11.75
N ILE A 6 23.68 12.81 -12.77
CA ILE A 6 22.79 13.34 -13.80
C ILE A 6 23.11 12.74 -15.16
N ILE A 7 22.15 12.83 -16.06
CA ILE A 7 22.32 12.44 -17.46
C ILE A 7 22.69 13.69 -18.26
N CYS A 8 23.77 13.60 -19.05
CA CYS A 8 24.15 14.68 -19.96
C CYS A 8 23.07 14.90 -21.02
N PRO A 9 22.61 16.13 -21.29
CA PRO A 9 21.60 16.37 -22.34
C PRO A 9 22.12 16.08 -23.75
N ASN A 10 23.44 16.18 -23.97
CA ASN A 10 24.03 16.00 -25.29
C ASN A 10 24.37 14.53 -25.59
N CYS A 11 25.13 13.88 -24.72
CA CYS A 11 25.59 12.50 -24.97
C CYS A 11 24.78 11.43 -24.24
N LYS A 12 23.77 11.80 -23.43
CA LYS A 12 22.92 10.89 -22.64
C LYS A 12 23.68 9.96 -21.68
N LYS A 13 25.00 10.12 -21.55
CA LYS A 13 25.83 9.39 -20.58
C LYS A 13 25.68 10.01 -19.19
N LYS A 14 25.77 9.14 -18.18
CA LYS A 14 25.73 9.53 -16.76
C LYS A 14 27.01 10.28 -16.39
N MET A 15 26.88 11.35 -15.62
CA MET A 15 27.99 12.09 -15.02
C MET A 15 27.70 12.43 -13.57
N LYS A 16 28.76 12.55 -12.75
CA LYS A 16 28.67 12.97 -11.35
C LYS A 16 28.86 14.47 -11.27
N ILE A 17 27.91 15.18 -10.67
CA ILE A 17 28.04 16.62 -10.37
C ILE A 17 27.89 16.85 -8.87
N SER A 18 28.44 17.97 -8.39
CA SER A 18 28.20 18.42 -7.02
C SER A 18 26.85 19.11 -6.91
N ASP A 19 26.24 19.07 -5.73
CA ASP A 19 24.98 19.77 -5.42
C ASP A 19 25.20 21.28 -5.20
N LYS A 20 25.70 21.94 -6.24
CA LYS A 20 25.95 23.37 -6.31
C LYS A 20 25.54 23.89 -7.69
N SER A 21 24.93 25.07 -7.75
CA SER A 21 24.65 25.73 -9.03
C SER A 21 25.96 26.18 -9.68
N ALA A 22 26.36 25.51 -10.77
CA ALA A 22 27.59 25.80 -11.49
C ALA A 22 27.51 25.30 -12.95
N LYS A 23 28.50 25.70 -13.75
CA LYS A 23 28.76 25.15 -15.08
C LYS A 23 29.67 23.92 -14.92
N TYR A 24 29.17 22.75 -15.33
CA TYR A 24 29.89 21.48 -15.28
C TYR A 24 30.30 21.04 -16.67
N ARG A 25 31.56 20.65 -16.86
CA ARG A 25 32.02 20.07 -18.11
C ARG A 25 31.69 18.58 -18.13
N CYS A 26 31.03 18.10 -19.19
CA CYS A 26 30.78 16.67 -19.35
C CYS A 26 32.10 15.92 -19.61
N PRO A 27 32.42 14.86 -18.85
CA PRO A 27 33.65 14.09 -19.07
C PRO A 27 33.63 13.31 -20.40
N HIS A 28 32.44 13.05 -20.95
CA HIS A 28 32.28 12.21 -22.15
C HIS A 28 32.23 12.98 -23.46
N CYS A 29 31.71 14.21 -23.46
CA CYS A 29 31.52 14.98 -24.70
C CYS A 29 32.10 16.39 -24.61
N SER A 30 32.78 16.74 -23.51
CA SER A 30 33.36 18.06 -23.26
C SER A 30 32.40 19.26 -23.29
N LYS A 31 31.11 19.07 -23.60
CA LYS A 31 30.12 20.16 -23.58
C LYS A 31 29.86 20.63 -22.15
N ILE A 32 29.66 21.93 -22.02
CA ILE A 32 29.37 22.59 -20.75
C ILE A 32 27.86 22.47 -20.48
N TYR A 33 27.53 21.92 -19.32
CA TYR A 33 26.18 21.83 -18.80
C TYR A 33 26.00 22.81 -17.65
N GLN A 34 25.02 23.70 -17.78
CA GLN A 34 24.68 24.64 -16.73
C GLN A 34 23.60 24.06 -15.80
N TYR A 35 23.99 23.85 -14.54
CA TYR A 35 23.11 23.41 -13.47
C TYR A 35 22.62 24.63 -12.69
N ASN A 36 21.36 24.99 -12.91
CA ASN A 36 20.70 26.13 -12.26
C ASN A 36 19.73 25.66 -11.17
N PHE A 37 19.35 26.57 -10.28
CA PHE A 37 18.38 26.32 -9.20
C PHE A 37 17.06 25.63 -9.64
N PRO A 38 16.35 26.05 -10.71
CA PRO A 38 15.11 25.37 -11.12
C PRO A 38 15.34 23.91 -11.53
N LYS A 39 16.49 23.59 -12.16
CA LYS A 39 16.83 22.20 -12.50
C LYS A 39 17.07 21.37 -11.23
N ARG A 40 17.67 21.95 -10.19
CA ARG A 40 17.87 21.30 -8.89
C ARG A 40 16.55 20.89 -8.23
N VAL A 41 15.57 21.77 -8.26
CA VAL A 41 14.22 21.48 -7.74
C VAL A 41 13.58 20.33 -8.51
N PHE A 42 13.70 20.30 -9.84
CA PHE A 42 13.11 19.25 -10.67
C PHE A 42 13.71 17.86 -10.43
N TYR A 43 15.03 17.76 -10.25
CA TYR A 43 15.68 16.47 -9.96
C TYR A 43 15.28 15.94 -8.58
N ASN A 44 15.22 16.81 -7.56
CA ASN A 44 14.77 16.42 -6.23
C ASN A 44 13.30 15.95 -6.21
N LEU A 45 12.43 16.61 -6.99
CA LEU A 45 11.03 16.20 -7.13
C LEU A 45 10.90 14.83 -7.81
N LYS A 46 11.67 14.56 -8.87
CA LYS A 46 11.61 13.27 -9.58
C LYS A 46 11.90 12.06 -8.69
N ASP A 47 12.92 12.16 -7.84
CA ASP A 47 13.27 11.07 -6.92
C ASP A 47 12.16 10.83 -5.87
N ILE A 48 11.51 11.91 -5.41
CA ILE A 48 10.37 11.83 -4.49
C ILE A 48 9.14 11.20 -5.16
N PHE A 49 8.82 11.60 -6.40
CA PHE A 49 7.66 11.07 -7.13
C PHE A 49 7.78 9.58 -7.45
N LEU A 50 8.98 9.07 -7.74
CA LEU A 50 9.20 7.64 -7.96
C LEU A 50 8.89 6.81 -6.71
N GLY A 51 9.40 7.25 -5.54
CA GLY A 51 9.11 6.56 -4.27
C GLY A 51 7.62 6.60 -3.90
N ILE A 52 6.96 7.73 -4.14
CA ILE A 52 5.51 7.87 -3.93
C ILE A 52 4.72 6.91 -4.85
N SER A 53 5.11 6.78 -6.13
CA SER A 53 4.40 5.91 -7.09
C SER A 53 4.44 4.43 -6.71
N GLN A 54 5.59 3.92 -6.27
CA GLN A 54 5.74 2.54 -5.82
C GLN A 54 4.86 2.29 -4.59
N THR A 55 4.90 3.20 -3.62
CA THR A 55 4.11 3.11 -2.38
C THR A 55 2.61 3.06 -2.66
N PHE A 56 2.11 3.86 -3.62
CA PHE A 56 0.70 3.81 -4.04
C PHE A 56 0.31 2.50 -4.72
N SER A 57 1.20 1.93 -5.54
CA SER A 57 0.93 0.65 -6.21
C SER A 57 0.84 -0.51 -5.21
N ASP A 58 1.73 -0.55 -4.23
CA ASP A 58 1.75 -1.56 -3.17
C ASP A 58 0.53 -1.43 -2.25
N MET A 59 0.15 -0.20 -1.89
CA MET A 59 -1.05 0.07 -1.11
C MET A 59 -2.31 -0.43 -1.83
N LYS A 60 -2.41 -0.20 -3.14
CA LYS A 60 -3.55 -0.66 -3.96
C LYS A 60 -3.60 -2.19 -4.04
N TYR A 61 -2.46 -2.85 -4.21
CA TYR A 61 -2.40 -4.31 -4.27
C TYR A 61 -2.84 -4.95 -2.94
N ASN A 62 -2.35 -4.42 -1.81
CA ASN A 62 -2.73 -4.92 -0.48
C ASN A 62 -4.22 -4.72 -0.16
N ILE A 63 -4.81 -3.59 -0.54
CA ILE A 63 -6.26 -3.36 -0.37
C ILE A 63 -7.06 -4.36 -1.22
N LYS A 64 -6.66 -4.55 -2.49
CA LYS A 64 -7.34 -5.49 -3.39
C LYS A 64 -7.28 -6.94 -2.86
N LYS A 65 -6.13 -7.36 -2.35
CA LYS A 65 -5.93 -8.70 -1.77
C LYS A 65 -6.80 -8.91 -0.52
N LYS A 66 -6.82 -7.95 0.41
CA LYS A 66 -7.70 -8.03 1.59
C LYS A 66 -9.18 -8.13 1.20
N TYR A 67 -9.61 -7.39 0.18
CA TYR A 67 -10.99 -7.46 -0.29
C TYR A 67 -11.33 -8.82 -0.92
N SER A 68 -10.44 -9.39 -1.75
CA SER A 68 -10.65 -10.71 -2.33
C SER A 68 -10.69 -11.81 -1.27
N ASP A 69 -9.83 -11.73 -0.26
CA ASP A 69 -9.75 -12.73 0.81
C ASP A 69 -11.03 -12.71 1.67
N VAL A 70 -11.54 -11.52 2.00
CA VAL A 70 -12.82 -11.36 2.71
C VAL A 70 -13.98 -11.90 1.87
N LYS A 71 -14.00 -11.61 0.56
CA LYS A 71 -15.04 -12.11 -0.36
C LYS A 71 -15.01 -13.64 -0.46
N ALA A 72 -13.83 -14.24 -0.60
CA ALA A 72 -13.66 -15.69 -0.66
C ALA A 72 -14.12 -16.35 0.66
N THR A 73 -13.71 -15.78 1.79
CA THR A 73 -14.13 -16.24 3.13
C THR A 73 -15.66 -16.18 3.29
N TYR A 74 -16.28 -15.08 2.81
CA TYR A 74 -17.73 -14.92 2.85
C TYR A 74 -18.47 -15.94 1.97
N GLN A 75 -17.95 -16.20 0.77
CA GLN A 75 -18.51 -17.23 -0.13
C GLN A 75 -18.41 -18.63 0.49
N TYR A 76 -17.27 -18.98 1.07
CA TYR A 76 -17.06 -20.24 1.77
C TYR A 76 -18.02 -20.39 2.97
N MET A 77 -18.15 -19.35 3.80
CA MET A 77 -19.13 -19.32 4.91
C MET A 77 -20.57 -19.48 4.43
N ASN A 78 -20.94 -18.89 3.29
CA ASN A 78 -22.28 -19.04 2.72
C ASN A 78 -22.53 -20.45 2.19
N GLN A 79 -21.53 -21.08 1.57
CA GLN A 79 -21.61 -22.48 1.14
C GLN A 79 -21.77 -23.40 2.35
N LEU A 80 -20.93 -23.25 3.39
CA LEU A 80 -21.06 -23.98 4.64
C LEU A 80 -22.45 -23.81 5.26
N LYS A 81 -22.97 -22.58 5.35
CA LYS A 81 -24.33 -22.33 5.86
C LYS A 81 -25.40 -23.06 5.04
N LYS A 82 -25.26 -23.14 3.72
CA LYS A 82 -26.20 -23.89 2.87
C LYS A 82 -26.11 -25.39 3.14
N HIS A 83 -24.90 -25.95 3.20
CA HIS A 83 -24.69 -27.37 3.50
C HIS A 83 -25.22 -27.74 4.89
N MET A 84 -24.96 -26.92 5.91
CA MET A 84 -25.47 -27.18 7.25
C MET A 84 -27.00 -27.05 7.33
N LYS A 85 -27.61 -26.10 6.62
CA LYS A 85 -29.08 -25.96 6.56
C LYS A 85 -29.78 -27.14 5.89
N ASN A 86 -29.08 -27.81 4.97
CA ASN A 86 -29.59 -28.98 4.27
C ASN A 86 -29.36 -30.28 5.04
N ASP A 87 -28.64 -30.24 6.17
CA ASP A 87 -28.42 -31.40 7.03
C ASP A 87 -29.71 -31.73 7.80
N PRO A 88 -30.17 -33.00 7.81
CA PRO A 88 -31.37 -33.41 8.55
C PRO A 88 -31.27 -33.10 10.06
N ASN A 89 -30.07 -32.95 10.62
CA ASN A 89 -29.85 -32.64 12.03
C ASN A 89 -29.73 -31.12 12.35
N TRP A 90 -29.98 -30.25 11.37
CA TRP A 90 -29.84 -28.79 11.51
C TRP A 90 -30.71 -28.16 12.60
N SER A 91 -31.91 -28.71 12.81
CA SER A 91 -32.84 -28.26 13.85
C SER A 91 -32.27 -28.47 15.27
N GLN A 92 -31.53 -29.56 15.49
CA GLN A 92 -30.89 -29.90 16.76
C GLN A 92 -29.65 -29.03 17.02
N TYR A 93 -28.88 -28.74 15.97
CA TYR A 93 -27.77 -27.79 16.03
C TYR A 93 -28.22 -26.37 16.40
N ARG A 94 -29.34 -25.89 15.84
CA ARG A 94 -29.91 -24.57 16.19
C ARG A 94 -30.37 -24.50 17.65
N LYS A 95 -30.99 -25.55 18.17
CA LYS A 95 -31.40 -25.62 19.58
C LYS A 95 -30.19 -25.54 20.52
N LYS A 96 -29.14 -26.32 20.28
CA LYS A 96 -27.88 -26.24 21.06
C LYS A 96 -27.25 -24.84 21.04
N GLN A 97 -27.27 -24.16 19.89
CA GLN A 97 -26.76 -22.79 19.77
C GLN A 97 -27.61 -21.76 20.53
N GLN A 98 -28.93 -21.93 20.62
CA GLN A 98 -29.79 -21.08 21.44
C GLN A 98 -29.54 -21.33 22.94
N GLU A 99 -29.47 -22.60 23.34
CA GLU A 99 -29.15 -22.99 24.72
C GLU A 99 -27.80 -22.41 25.17
N MET A 100 -26.75 -22.49 24.34
CA MET A 100 -25.45 -21.90 24.68
C MET A 100 -25.47 -20.36 24.77
N LYS A 101 -26.32 -19.68 24.00
CA LYS A 101 -26.45 -18.21 24.02
C LYS A 101 -27.24 -17.73 25.23
N ASP A 102 -28.23 -18.48 25.66
CA ASP A 102 -29.02 -18.20 26.86
C ASP A 102 -28.20 -18.44 28.13
N VAL A 103 -27.24 -19.36 28.10
CA VAL A 103 -26.29 -19.63 29.20
C VAL A 103 -25.11 -18.64 29.21
N SER A 104 -24.75 -18.03 28.07
CA SER A 104 -23.74 -16.97 28.05
C SER A 104 -24.33 -15.68 28.65
N PRO A 105 -23.71 -15.07 29.68
CA PRO A 105 -24.22 -13.82 30.22
C PRO A 105 -24.19 -12.78 29.11
N LYS A 106 -25.36 -12.19 28.78
CA LYS A 106 -25.50 -11.09 27.81
C LYS A 106 -24.57 -9.95 28.25
N LYS A 107 -23.30 -9.98 27.80
CA LYS A 107 -22.40 -8.84 27.89
C LYS A 107 -22.92 -7.83 26.89
N THR A 108 -23.80 -6.98 27.41
CA THR A 108 -24.43 -5.86 26.73
C THR A 108 -23.34 -5.01 26.09
N PHE A 109 -23.23 -5.04 24.76
CA PHE A 109 -22.36 -4.16 23.96
C PHE A 109 -22.49 -2.68 24.36
N LYS A 110 -23.62 -2.28 24.97
CA LYS A 110 -23.84 -0.96 25.57
C LYS A 110 -22.85 -0.58 26.67
N ASN A 111 -22.18 -1.53 27.33
CA ASN A 111 -21.18 -1.21 28.36
C ASN A 111 -19.80 -0.88 27.79
N PHE A 112 -19.54 -1.18 26.51
CA PHE A 112 -18.26 -0.87 25.87
C PHE A 112 -18.18 0.60 25.42
N PHE A 113 -19.32 1.22 25.10
CA PHE A 113 -19.41 2.63 24.68
C PHE A 113 -19.71 3.61 25.83
N LYS A 114 -19.94 3.12 27.06
CA LYS A 114 -20.18 3.95 28.26
C LYS A 114 -18.92 4.30 29.05
N ARG A 115 -17.76 3.76 28.65
CA ARG A 115 -16.45 4.23 29.14
C ARG A 115 -15.87 5.20 28.12
N LYS A 116 -16.41 6.42 28.09
CA LYS A 116 -15.71 7.60 27.59
C LYS A 116 -16.23 8.82 28.30
#